data_AF-A0A8J5JE20-F1
#
_entry.id   AF-A0A8J5JE20-F1
#
_cell.length_a   1.000
_cell.length_b   1.000
_cell.length_c   1.000
_cell.angle_alpha   90.00
_cell.angle_beta   90.00
_cell.angle_gamma   90.00
#
_symmetry.space_group_name_H-M   'P 1'
#
loop_
_entity.id
_entity.type
_entity.pdbx_description
1 polymer ?
#
loop_
_entity_poly.entity_id
_entity_poly.type
_entity_poly.pdbx_seq_one_letter_code
_entity_poly.pdbx_strand_id
1 'polypeptide(L)'
;CEDFVVKCFSVNEDLSGVECCSRNFQPLVSSLGLCYVGSFNSSYNQRIEGEAMGMSFILRVPQEPPQDAMVRKKGFPATSSEKYPINSGQKVNLALYYSKVPEAEVTARSTRIGRRDEQTDGHHTHCSLISLPPQINNELWTTSLWPWSKPQCTPRDAPTEQLLNTRDNCFLGGIYNTFKKMNCSPLVSPSFLTDETKCNVLCEEEKFEVKMLATHLPRIYTTLDQELSQPNSKVRIVTNIVVTVVLASLGGKVGLCIGASIITTLELLGFSLWLVYLCLRNTVRALC
;
A
#
# COMPACT_ATOMS: atom_id res chain seq x y z
N CYS A 1 -13.48 15.16 -14.29
CA CYS A 1 -12.04 15.46 -14.16
C CYS A 1 -11.72 16.67 -15.01
N GLU A 2 -12.10 16.67 -16.29
CA GLU A 2 -11.81 17.72 -17.27
C GLU A 2 -12.31 19.11 -16.86
N ASP A 3 -13.43 19.20 -16.14
CA ASP A 3 -13.95 20.48 -15.62
C ASP A 3 -13.11 21.05 -14.46
N PHE A 4 -12.36 20.19 -13.77
CA PHE A 4 -11.58 20.54 -12.58
C PHE A 4 -10.09 20.73 -12.90
N VAL A 5 -9.51 19.85 -13.72
CA VAL A 5 -8.09 19.96 -14.10
C VAL A 5 -8.00 20.85 -15.33
N VAL A 6 -7.44 22.04 -15.18
CA VAL A 6 -7.22 22.97 -16.31
C VAL A 6 -6.02 22.53 -17.11
N LYS A 7 -4.95 22.16 -16.40
CA LYS A 7 -3.64 21.86 -16.99
C LYS A 7 -2.83 21.02 -16.00
N CYS A 8 -1.96 20.15 -16.50
CA CYS A 8 -0.99 19.47 -15.65
C CYS A 8 0.39 19.44 -16.26
N PHE A 9 1.39 19.47 -15.39
CA PHE A 9 2.79 19.48 -15.76
C PHE A 9 3.50 18.31 -15.12
N SER A 10 4.39 17.70 -15.88
CA SER A 10 5.39 16.76 -15.41
C SER A 10 6.74 17.12 -16.02
N VAL A 11 7.80 16.44 -15.58
CA VAL A 11 9.18 16.67 -16.06
C VAL A 11 9.30 16.71 -17.59
N ASN A 12 8.54 15.87 -18.28
CA ASN A 12 8.67 15.67 -19.72
C ASN A 12 7.45 16.10 -20.52
N GLU A 13 6.33 16.40 -19.86
CA GLU A 13 5.05 16.63 -20.53
C GLU A 13 4.34 17.84 -19.95
N ASP A 14 3.84 18.66 -20.86
CA ASP A 14 2.87 19.71 -20.59
C ASP A 14 1.55 19.30 -21.25
N LEU A 15 0.55 18.92 -20.44
CA LEU A 15 -0.71 18.36 -20.92
C LEU A 15 -1.87 19.31 -20.64
N SER A 16 -2.77 19.44 -21.63
CA SER A 16 -4.07 20.06 -21.40
C SER A 16 -4.89 19.27 -20.36
N GLY A 17 -5.87 19.91 -19.72
CA GLY A 17 -6.73 19.25 -18.74
C GLY A 17 -7.36 17.94 -19.22
N VAL A 18 -7.87 17.93 -20.46
CA VAL A 18 -8.50 16.76 -21.10
C VAL A 18 -7.49 15.63 -21.32
N GLU A 19 -6.31 15.95 -21.88
CA GLU A 19 -5.25 14.96 -22.10
C GLU A 19 -4.72 14.41 -20.78
N CYS A 20 -4.57 15.28 -19.77
CA CYS A 20 -4.13 14.87 -18.45
C CYS A 20 -5.11 13.90 -17.80
N CYS A 21 -6.40 14.24 -17.81
CA CYS A 21 -7.46 13.41 -17.26
C CYS A 21 -7.57 12.06 -17.96
N SER A 22 -7.56 12.03 -19.29
CA SER A 22 -7.71 10.79 -20.07
C SER A 22 -6.50 9.86 -19.94
N ARG A 23 -5.28 10.40 -19.80
CA ARG A 23 -4.05 9.60 -19.71
C ARG A 23 -3.72 9.15 -18.30
N ASN A 24 -3.89 10.05 -17.33
CA ASN A 24 -3.30 9.88 -16.01
C ASN A 24 -4.34 9.65 -14.90
N PHE A 25 -5.64 9.77 -15.17
CA PHE A 25 -6.67 9.59 -14.15
C PHE A 25 -7.68 8.53 -14.53
N GLN A 26 -8.03 7.69 -13.56
CA GLN A 26 -9.11 6.72 -13.67
C GLN A 26 -10.27 7.13 -12.75
N PRO A 27 -11.52 7.11 -13.24
CA PRO A 27 -12.67 7.38 -12.39
C PRO A 27 -12.84 6.26 -11.37
N LEU A 28 -13.06 6.64 -10.11
CA LEU A 28 -13.35 5.72 -9.01
C LEU A 28 -14.58 6.24 -8.27
N VAL A 29 -15.61 5.40 -8.13
CA VAL A 29 -16.77 5.76 -7.30
C VAL A 29 -16.48 5.34 -5.86
N SER A 30 -16.57 6.29 -4.92
CA SER A 30 -16.38 6.05 -3.49
C SER A 30 -17.60 6.51 -2.69
N SER A 31 -17.57 6.31 -1.37
CA SER A 31 -18.55 6.87 -0.44
C SER A 31 -18.65 8.41 -0.48
N LEU A 32 -17.64 9.10 -1.05
CA LEU A 32 -17.66 10.56 -1.28
C LEU A 32 -18.29 10.95 -2.64
N GLY A 33 -18.62 9.98 -3.49
CA GLY A 33 -19.10 10.18 -4.86
C GLY A 33 -18.03 9.87 -5.90
N LEU A 34 -18.10 10.53 -7.06
CA LEU A 34 -17.17 10.33 -8.17
C LEU A 34 -15.81 10.96 -7.84
N CYS A 35 -14.82 10.10 -7.64
CA CYS A 35 -13.41 10.45 -7.41
C CYS A 35 -12.57 10.12 -8.65
N TYR A 36 -11.34 10.61 -8.67
CA TYR A 36 -10.37 10.31 -9.72
C TYR A 36 -9.06 9.89 -9.06
N VAL A 37 -8.55 8.72 -9.44
CA VAL A 37 -7.29 8.18 -8.94
C VAL A 37 -6.23 8.35 -10.02
N GLY A 38 -5.09 8.89 -9.63
CA GLY A 38 -3.93 9.01 -10.51
C GLY A 38 -3.35 7.63 -10.84
N SER A 39 -3.37 7.25 -12.11
CA SER A 39 -2.71 6.05 -12.64
C SER A 39 -1.44 6.48 -13.37
N PHE A 40 -0.44 6.88 -12.60
CA PHE A 40 0.83 7.30 -13.15
C PHE A 40 1.66 6.07 -13.49
N ASN A 41 1.97 5.91 -14.77
CA ASN A 41 2.82 4.82 -15.23
C ASN A 41 4.23 4.96 -14.60
N SER A 42 4.98 3.85 -14.59
CA SER A 42 6.40 3.78 -14.20
C SER A 42 7.32 4.79 -14.92
N SER A 43 6.84 5.44 -15.99
CA SER A 43 7.53 6.56 -16.64
C SER A 43 7.66 7.80 -15.76
N TYR A 44 6.84 7.96 -14.71
CA TYR A 44 6.89 9.07 -13.75
C TYR A 44 7.85 8.81 -12.58
N ASN A 45 8.91 8.01 -12.79
CA ASN A 45 9.91 7.77 -11.76
C ASN A 45 10.73 9.04 -11.50
N GLN A 46 10.45 9.71 -10.38
CA GLN A 46 11.22 10.84 -9.88
C GLN A 46 12.66 10.39 -9.55
N ARG A 47 13.64 10.90 -10.28
CA ARG A 47 15.07 10.57 -10.10
C ARG A 47 15.79 11.54 -9.15
N ILE A 48 15.29 12.75 -9.03
CA ILE A 48 15.88 13.84 -8.27
C ILE A 48 14.76 14.48 -7.45
N GLU A 49 15.05 14.83 -6.20
CA GLU A 49 14.15 15.62 -5.37
C GLU A 49 13.93 17.01 -6.01
N GLY A 50 12.75 17.58 -5.81
CA GLY A 50 12.38 18.90 -6.30
C GLY A 50 10.96 18.95 -6.88
N GLU A 51 10.29 20.08 -6.67
CA GLU A 51 8.96 20.43 -7.19
C GLU A 51 8.85 20.19 -8.71
N ALA A 52 9.86 20.63 -9.47
CA ALA A 52 9.92 20.48 -10.92
C ALA A 52 10.04 19.02 -11.40
N MET A 53 10.40 18.10 -10.51
CA MET A 53 10.59 16.69 -10.80
C MET A 53 9.32 15.86 -10.52
N GLY A 54 8.32 16.47 -9.92
CA GLY A 54 7.05 15.88 -9.56
C GLY A 54 5.93 16.13 -10.57
N MET A 55 4.70 16.21 -10.08
CA MET A 55 3.56 16.67 -10.87
C MET A 55 2.93 17.92 -10.27
N SER A 56 2.60 18.83 -11.17
CA SER A 56 1.88 20.06 -10.85
C SER A 56 0.53 20.05 -11.54
N PHE A 57 -0.51 20.43 -10.81
CA PHE A 57 -1.88 20.54 -11.32
C PHE A 57 -2.37 21.97 -11.17
N ILE A 58 -2.92 22.54 -12.24
CA ILE A 58 -3.74 23.75 -12.16
C ILE A 58 -5.20 23.30 -12.07
N LEU A 59 -5.82 23.56 -10.93
CA LEU A 59 -7.20 23.17 -10.66
C LEU A 59 -8.12 24.40 -10.75
N ARG A 60 -9.30 24.18 -11.33
CA ARG A 60 -10.46 25.06 -11.29
C ARG A 60 -11.43 24.50 -10.26
N VAL A 61 -11.61 25.22 -9.16
CA VAL A 61 -12.56 24.89 -8.11
C VAL A 61 -13.80 25.77 -8.32
N PRO A 62 -14.98 25.19 -8.61
CA PRO A 62 -16.23 25.96 -8.64
C PRO A 62 -16.44 26.71 -7.32
N GLN A 63 -16.53 28.05 -7.40
CA GLN A 63 -16.74 28.91 -6.22
C GLN A 63 -18.16 28.81 -5.67
N GLU A 64 -19.13 28.51 -6.54
CA GLU A 64 -20.53 28.35 -6.15
C GLU A 64 -20.88 26.86 -6.06
N PRO A 65 -21.54 26.42 -4.98
CA PRO A 65 -22.16 25.10 -4.98
C PRO A 65 -23.16 25.05 -6.15
N PRO A 66 -23.25 23.92 -6.87
CA PRO A 66 -24.20 23.81 -7.97
C PRO A 66 -25.60 24.17 -7.47
N GLN A 67 -26.32 25.03 -8.20
CA GLN A 67 -27.63 25.55 -7.77
C GLN A 67 -28.63 24.43 -7.47
N ASP A 68 -28.44 23.27 -8.09
CA ASP A 68 -29.23 22.05 -7.87
C ASP A 68 -28.99 21.38 -6.52
N ALA A 69 -27.89 21.67 -5.82
CA ALA A 69 -27.65 21.17 -4.46
C ALA A 69 -28.50 21.88 -3.40
N MET A 70 -29.20 22.97 -3.76
CA MET A 70 -30.21 23.62 -2.91
C MET A 70 -31.58 22.92 -2.97
N VAL A 71 -31.63 21.59 -3.15
CA VAL A 71 -32.88 20.85 -2.97
C VAL A 71 -33.38 21.08 -1.54
N ARG A 72 -34.48 21.82 -1.42
CA ARG A 72 -35.22 22.05 -0.18
C ARG A 72 -35.37 20.72 0.56
N LYS A 73 -34.78 20.60 1.75
CA LYS A 73 -35.12 19.59 2.75
C LYS A 73 -36.59 19.74 3.17
N LYS A 74 -37.53 19.37 2.30
CA LYS A 74 -38.94 19.17 2.63
C LYS A 74 -39.16 17.66 2.65
N GLY A 75 -39.02 17.03 3.83
CA GLY A 75 -39.59 15.70 4.04
C GLY A 75 -38.79 14.68 4.84
N PHE A 76 -37.49 14.88 5.10
CA PHE A 76 -36.77 13.96 6.00
C PHE A 76 -36.93 14.41 7.46
N PRO A 77 -37.61 13.62 8.32
CA PRO A 77 -37.64 13.91 9.75
C PRO A 77 -36.21 13.86 10.28
N ALA A 78 -35.73 14.99 10.79
CA ALA A 78 -34.41 15.13 11.37
C ALA A 78 -34.36 14.37 12.71
N THR A 79 -34.07 13.07 12.67
CA THR A 79 -33.87 12.25 13.88
C THR A 79 -32.39 12.08 14.27
N SER A 80 -31.45 12.70 13.56
CA SER A 80 -30.13 12.97 14.12
C SER A 80 -29.69 14.40 13.81
N SER A 81 -29.34 15.12 14.86
CA SER A 81 -28.87 16.51 14.85
C SER A 81 -27.42 16.65 14.34
N GLU A 82 -26.90 15.65 13.61
CA GLU A 82 -25.68 15.83 12.83
C GLU A 82 -26.00 16.72 11.64
N LYS A 83 -25.88 18.03 11.88
CA LYS A 83 -25.59 19.00 10.83
C LYS A 83 -24.38 18.47 10.09
N TYR A 84 -24.59 17.83 8.94
CA TYR A 84 -23.54 17.73 7.93
C TYR A 84 -23.06 19.17 7.72
N PRO A 85 -21.83 19.52 8.14
CA PRO A 85 -21.36 20.87 7.95
C PRO A 85 -21.20 21.03 6.45
N ILE A 86 -22.15 21.76 5.84
CA ILE A 86 -22.00 22.33 4.50
C ILE A 86 -20.93 23.41 4.67
N ASN A 87 -19.69 22.97 4.83
CA ASN A 87 -18.55 23.85 4.68
C ASN A 87 -18.54 24.19 3.19
N SER A 88 -18.81 25.45 2.86
CA SER A 88 -18.92 25.97 1.49
C SER A 88 -17.60 25.89 0.70
N GLY A 89 -16.50 25.44 1.31
CA GLY A 89 -15.29 25.07 0.59
C GLY A 89 -15.40 23.64 0.06
N GLN A 90 -15.24 23.47 -1.26
CA GLN A 90 -15.01 22.15 -1.84
C GLN A 90 -13.79 21.51 -1.17
N LYS A 91 -14.00 20.34 -0.56
CA LYS A 91 -12.93 19.57 0.06
C LYS A 91 -12.19 18.82 -1.05
N VAL A 92 -11.04 19.32 -1.45
CA VAL A 92 -10.10 18.50 -2.21
C VAL A 92 -9.42 17.57 -1.21
N ASN A 93 -9.92 16.35 -1.10
CA ASN A 93 -9.27 15.30 -0.33
C ASN A 93 -8.20 14.67 -1.23
N LEU A 94 -6.97 15.14 -1.08
CA LEU A 94 -5.84 14.46 -1.69
C LEU A 94 -5.51 13.24 -0.84
N ALA A 95 -5.49 12.09 -1.49
CA ALA A 95 -5.33 10.80 -0.83
C ALA A 95 -4.32 10.02 -1.68
N LEU A 96 -3.10 9.87 -1.15
CA LEU A 96 -1.97 9.33 -1.89
C LEU A 96 -1.75 7.89 -1.44
N TYR A 97 -1.95 6.96 -2.37
CA TYR A 97 -1.84 5.52 -2.12
C TYR A 97 -0.98 4.90 -3.19
N TYR A 98 0.03 4.14 -2.77
CA TYR A 98 0.75 3.23 -3.64
C TYR A 98 0.15 1.83 -3.49
N SER A 99 -0.93 1.56 -4.23
CA SER A 99 -1.53 0.23 -4.27
C SER A 99 -1.38 -0.35 -5.66
N LYS A 100 -0.89 -1.60 -5.74
CA LYS A 100 -0.96 -2.41 -6.98
C LYS A 100 -2.43 -2.69 -7.38
N VAL A 101 -3.37 -2.51 -6.45
CA VAL A 101 -4.80 -2.67 -6.68
C VAL A 101 -5.49 -1.29 -6.63
N PRO A 102 -5.95 -0.76 -7.77
CA PRO A 102 -6.63 0.55 -7.83
C PRO A 102 -8.01 0.56 -7.17
N GLU A 103 -8.56 -0.60 -6.81
CA GLU A 103 -9.93 -0.77 -6.30
C GLU A 103 -10.06 -0.72 -4.77
N ALA A 104 -8.95 -0.58 -4.04
CA ALA A 104 -9.05 -0.32 -2.61
C ALA A 104 -9.71 1.03 -2.40
N GLU A 105 -10.91 1.05 -1.80
CA GLU A 105 -11.48 2.28 -1.29
C GLU A 105 -10.42 2.87 -0.38
N VAL A 106 -9.87 3.95 -0.90
CA VAL A 106 -9.06 4.92 -0.22
C VAL A 106 -9.88 5.36 0.96
N THR A 107 -9.75 4.62 2.08
CA THR A 107 -10.29 5.00 3.37
C THR A 107 -9.38 6.13 3.81
N ALA A 108 -9.61 7.28 3.18
CA ALA A 108 -8.69 8.38 3.12
C ALA A 108 -8.47 8.83 4.56
N ARG A 109 -7.26 8.63 5.06
CA ARG A 109 -6.65 9.64 5.93
C ARG A 109 -6.47 10.87 5.04
N SER A 110 -7.57 11.54 4.76
CA SER A 110 -7.62 12.72 3.93
C SER A 110 -6.94 13.82 4.73
N THR A 111 -5.85 14.32 4.18
CA THR A 111 -5.26 15.53 4.73
C THR A 111 -6.05 16.67 4.14
N ARG A 112 -6.73 17.45 5.00
CA ARG A 112 -7.59 18.54 4.55
C ARG A 112 -6.71 19.67 4.02
N ILE A 113 -6.77 19.93 2.71
CA ILE A 113 -6.15 21.10 2.10
C ILE A 113 -7.09 22.28 2.33
N GLY A 114 -6.64 23.27 3.11
CA GLY A 114 -7.37 24.50 3.39
C GLY A 114 -7.59 24.78 4.89
N ARG A 115 -7.45 26.04 5.28
CA ARG A 115 -7.79 26.51 6.63
C ARG A 115 -9.30 26.43 6.84
N ARG A 116 -9.73 26.11 8.06
CA ARG A 116 -11.14 25.88 8.40
C ARG A 116 -12.03 27.11 8.13
N ASP A 117 -11.44 28.31 8.03
CA ASP A 117 -12.14 29.59 8.03
C ASP A 117 -11.79 30.52 6.84
N GLU A 118 -10.95 30.10 5.90
CA GLU A 118 -10.53 30.94 4.77
C GLU A 118 -10.92 30.31 3.44
N GLN A 119 -11.66 31.06 2.62
CA GLN A 119 -11.95 30.74 1.23
C GLN A 119 -10.61 30.61 0.49
N THR A 120 -10.23 29.37 0.13
CA THR A 120 -8.91 29.03 -0.41
C THR A 120 -8.73 29.40 -1.89
N ASP A 121 -9.48 30.37 -2.39
CA ASP A 121 -9.34 30.79 -3.78
C ASP A 121 -7.93 31.37 -3.96
N GLY A 122 -7.22 30.86 -4.96
CA GLY A 122 -5.88 31.32 -5.27
C GLY A 122 -4.79 30.88 -4.32
N HIS A 123 -4.79 29.63 -3.86
CA HIS A 123 -3.64 29.13 -3.09
C HIS A 123 -2.78 28.23 -3.97
N HIS A 124 -1.46 28.45 -3.92
CA HIS A 124 -0.49 27.46 -4.34
C HIS A 124 -0.20 26.53 -3.17
N THR A 125 -0.62 25.28 -3.28
CA THR A 125 -0.35 24.25 -2.28
C THR A 125 0.77 23.35 -2.77
N HIS A 126 1.92 23.44 -2.11
CA HIS A 126 3.02 22.51 -2.27
C HIS A 126 2.82 21.33 -1.30
N CYS A 127 2.86 20.11 -1.82
CA CYS A 127 2.72 18.85 -1.11
C CYS A 127 3.99 18.03 -1.26
N SER A 128 4.84 18.05 -0.23
CA SER A 128 6.01 17.17 -0.17
C SER A 128 5.59 15.83 0.44
N LEU A 129 5.75 14.77 -0.34
CA LEU A 129 5.66 13.39 0.11
C LEU A 129 7.02 12.93 0.60
N ILE A 130 7.06 12.46 1.84
CA ILE A 130 8.24 11.81 2.38
C ILE A 130 7.92 10.31 2.45
N SER A 131 8.60 9.52 1.62
CA SER A 131 8.48 8.06 1.68
C SER A 131 9.10 7.58 2.98
N LEU A 132 8.32 7.08 3.93
CA LEU A 132 8.92 6.50 5.14
C LEU A 132 9.46 5.11 4.80
N PRO A 133 10.59 4.70 5.42
CA PRO A 133 11.07 3.34 5.25
C PRO A 133 9.95 2.36 5.61
N PRO A 134 9.76 1.27 4.83
CA PRO A 134 8.67 0.33 5.03
C PRO A 134 8.71 -0.17 6.47
N GLN A 135 7.61 0.04 7.19
CA GLN A 135 7.49 -0.46 8.54
C GLN A 135 7.18 -1.95 8.45
N ILE A 136 8.23 -2.77 8.54
CA ILE A 136 8.07 -4.22 8.68
C ILE A 136 7.46 -4.45 10.05
N ASN A 137 6.24 -4.98 10.07
CA ASN A 137 5.61 -5.35 11.31
C ASN A 137 6.25 -6.64 11.83
N ASN A 138 7.38 -6.49 12.54
CA ASN A 138 8.20 -7.61 13.01
C ASN A 138 7.39 -8.63 13.83
N GLU A 139 6.38 -8.18 14.58
CA GLU A 139 5.53 -9.07 15.38
C GLU A 139 4.76 -10.08 14.50
N LEU A 140 4.32 -9.67 13.31
CA LEU A 140 3.62 -10.53 12.35
C LEU A 140 4.57 -11.48 11.61
N TRP A 141 5.82 -11.09 11.41
CA TRP A 141 6.84 -11.93 10.77
C TRP A 141 7.45 -12.96 11.72
N THR A 142 7.65 -12.62 13.00
CA THR A 142 8.39 -13.47 13.95
C THR A 142 7.54 -14.53 14.64
N THR A 143 6.21 -14.38 14.66
CA THR A 143 5.32 -15.34 15.32
C THR A 143 5.06 -16.59 14.49
N SER A 144 5.36 -16.56 13.18
CA SER A 144 5.31 -17.74 12.33
C SER A 144 6.71 -18.20 11.94
N LEU A 145 7.17 -19.33 12.50
CA LEU A 145 8.31 -20.04 11.95
C LEU A 145 7.87 -20.58 10.58
N TRP A 146 8.11 -19.86 9.50
CA TRP A 146 7.92 -20.36 8.13
C TRP A 146 8.94 -21.49 7.89
N PRO A 147 8.54 -22.71 7.47
CA PRO A 147 7.27 -23.10 6.83
C PRO A 147 6.21 -23.73 7.76
N TRP A 148 6.41 -23.77 9.08
CA TRP A 148 5.56 -24.49 10.04
C TRP A 148 4.28 -23.76 10.46
N SER A 149 4.09 -22.48 10.10
CA SER A 149 2.79 -21.80 10.24
C SER A 149 2.52 -20.84 9.08
N LYS A 150 1.23 -20.71 8.71
CA LYS A 150 0.78 -19.74 7.70
C LYS A 150 1.14 -18.32 8.18
N PRO A 151 1.63 -17.43 7.32
CA PRO A 151 2.01 -16.11 7.74
C PRO A 151 0.73 -15.37 8.15
N GLN A 152 0.78 -14.56 9.21
CA GLN A 152 -0.36 -13.75 9.64
C GLN A 152 -0.54 -12.48 8.79
N CYS A 153 0.29 -12.30 7.78
CA CYS A 153 0.29 -11.16 6.88
C CYS A 153 0.45 -11.59 5.42
N THR A 154 -0.04 -10.76 4.50
CA THR A 154 0.10 -10.96 3.06
C THR A 154 1.37 -10.25 2.56
N PRO A 155 2.32 -10.93 1.90
CA PRO A 155 3.51 -10.28 1.36
C PRO A 155 3.13 -9.35 0.20
N ARG A 156 3.91 -8.28 -0.02
CA ARG A 156 3.65 -7.26 -1.06
C ARG A 156 3.66 -7.82 -2.49
N ASP A 157 4.38 -8.91 -2.70
CA ASP A 157 4.47 -9.62 -3.98
C ASP A 157 3.53 -10.82 -4.06
N ALA A 158 2.56 -10.91 -3.15
CA ALA A 158 1.49 -11.89 -3.25
C ALA A 158 0.67 -11.69 -4.54
N PRO A 159 0.01 -12.75 -5.05
CA PRO A 159 -0.95 -12.63 -6.14
C PRO A 159 -2.04 -11.59 -5.84
N THR A 160 -2.56 -10.93 -6.86
CA THR A 160 -3.57 -9.87 -6.75
C THR A 160 -4.76 -10.29 -5.88
N GLU A 161 -5.25 -11.52 -6.04
CA GLU A 161 -6.35 -12.08 -5.22
C GLU A 161 -6.08 -12.04 -3.71
N GLN A 162 -4.83 -12.23 -3.29
CA GLN A 162 -4.42 -12.16 -1.88
C GLN A 162 -4.25 -10.70 -1.41
N LEU A 163 -3.78 -9.81 -2.29
CA LEU A 163 -3.69 -8.37 -2.01
C LEU A 163 -5.08 -7.73 -1.89
N LEU A 164 -6.06 -8.26 -2.63
CA LEU A 164 -7.48 -7.92 -2.51
C LEU A 164 -8.10 -8.35 -1.18
N ASN A 165 -7.47 -9.25 -0.44
CA ASN A 165 -7.92 -9.66 0.89
C ASN A 165 -7.18 -8.94 2.03
N THR A 166 -6.62 -7.77 1.74
CA THR A 166 -5.94 -6.93 2.73
C THR A 166 -6.93 -5.99 3.42
N ARG A 167 -6.56 -5.46 4.60
CA ARG A 167 -7.41 -4.68 5.52
C ARG A 167 -8.46 -3.77 4.86
N ASP A 168 -8.05 -2.84 4.01
CA ASP A 168 -8.97 -1.84 3.45
C ASP A 168 -9.92 -2.46 2.43
N ASN A 169 -9.42 -3.38 1.60
CA ASN A 169 -10.20 -4.10 0.61
C ASN A 169 -11.22 -5.07 1.23
N CYS A 170 -10.81 -5.78 2.28
CA CYS A 170 -11.67 -6.75 2.94
C CYS A 170 -12.77 -6.07 3.78
N PHE A 171 -12.52 -4.87 4.33
CA PHE A 171 -13.56 -4.06 4.98
C PHE A 171 -14.71 -3.72 4.01
N LEU A 172 -14.37 -3.31 2.79
CA LEU A 172 -15.33 -3.05 1.72
C LEU A 172 -16.11 -4.30 1.31
N GLY A 173 -15.40 -5.43 1.15
CA GLY A 173 -16.03 -6.72 0.88
C GLY A 173 -17.07 -7.07 1.95
N GLY A 174 -16.76 -6.79 3.22
CA GLY A 174 -17.70 -6.96 4.34
C GLY A 174 -18.94 -6.05 4.26
N ILE A 175 -18.76 -4.78 3.91
CA ILE A 175 -19.87 -3.84 3.69
C ILE A 175 -20.74 -4.32 2.53
N TYR A 176 -20.13 -4.64 1.39
CA TYR A 176 -20.82 -5.13 0.21
C TYR A 176 -21.62 -6.40 0.51
N ASN A 177 -21.02 -7.37 1.18
CA ASN A 177 -21.68 -8.63 1.56
C ASN A 177 -22.89 -8.39 2.48
N THR A 178 -22.82 -7.37 3.35
CA THR A 178 -23.98 -6.94 4.15
C THR A 178 -25.12 -6.42 3.28
N PHE A 179 -24.83 -5.54 2.32
CA PHE A 179 -25.84 -5.04 1.38
C PHE A 179 -26.41 -6.14 0.48
N LYS A 180 -25.56 -7.05 0.00
CA LYS A 180 -25.96 -8.20 -0.81
C LYS A 180 -26.98 -9.08 -0.07
N LYS A 181 -26.79 -9.31 1.23
CA LYS A 181 -27.75 -10.03 2.09
C LYS A 181 -29.10 -9.32 2.21
N MET A 182 -29.14 -8.00 2.00
CA MET A 182 -30.37 -7.19 1.97
C MET A 182 -30.98 -7.08 0.56
N ASN A 183 -30.48 -7.82 -0.43
CA ASN A 183 -30.85 -7.66 -1.85
C ASN A 183 -30.60 -6.24 -2.38
N CYS A 184 -29.54 -5.58 -1.91
CA CYS A 184 -29.10 -4.28 -2.41
C CYS A 184 -27.63 -4.38 -2.87
N SER A 185 -27.23 -3.54 -3.81
CA SER A 185 -25.83 -3.35 -4.17
C SER A 185 -25.46 -1.90 -3.92
N PRO A 186 -24.42 -1.60 -3.11
CA PRO A 186 -23.90 -0.25 -3.04
C PRO A 186 -23.37 0.15 -4.42
N LEU A 187 -23.41 1.45 -4.71
CA LEU A 187 -22.82 2.01 -5.94
C LEU A 187 -21.30 1.76 -5.97
N VAL A 188 -20.69 1.74 -4.79
CA VAL A 188 -19.30 1.31 -4.55
C VAL A 188 -19.30 -0.20 -4.37
N SER A 189 -19.28 -0.94 -5.48
CA SER A 189 -19.04 -2.38 -5.44
C SER A 189 -17.56 -2.63 -5.74
N PRO A 190 -16.78 -3.25 -4.85
CA PRO A 190 -15.49 -3.79 -5.26
C PRO A 190 -15.74 -4.82 -6.38
N SER A 191 -14.84 -4.94 -7.37
CA SER A 191 -14.95 -5.98 -8.40
C SER A 191 -14.68 -7.38 -7.83
N PHE A 192 -14.20 -7.44 -6.58
CA PHE A 192 -13.82 -8.65 -5.88
C PHE A 192 -14.71 -8.87 -4.66
N LEU A 193 -15.14 -10.11 -4.48
CA LEU A 193 -15.93 -10.55 -3.33
C LEU A 193 -15.10 -11.51 -2.51
N THR A 194 -14.75 -11.11 -1.30
CA THR A 194 -14.15 -12.01 -0.31
C THR A 194 -15.20 -12.35 0.73
N ASP A 195 -15.54 -13.63 0.87
CA ASP A 195 -16.40 -14.12 1.96
C ASP A 195 -15.65 -14.26 3.29
N GLU A 196 -14.36 -13.89 3.32
CA GLU A 196 -13.54 -14.01 4.51
C GLU A 196 -13.92 -12.96 5.56
N THR A 197 -14.10 -13.43 6.80
CA THR A 197 -14.41 -12.60 7.97
C THR A 197 -13.17 -11.96 8.60
N LYS A 198 -11.97 -12.36 8.14
CA LYS A 198 -10.69 -11.89 8.65
C LYS A 198 -9.88 -11.28 7.52
N CYS A 199 -9.57 -10.00 7.66
CA CYS A 199 -8.73 -9.30 6.71
C CYS A 199 -7.26 -9.51 7.08
N ASN A 200 -6.45 -9.97 6.13
CA ASN A 200 -5.02 -10.08 6.36
C ASN A 200 -4.38 -8.69 6.33
N VAL A 201 -3.35 -8.47 7.14
CA VAL A 201 -2.57 -7.23 7.12
C VAL A 201 -1.43 -7.39 6.12
N LEU A 202 -1.03 -6.33 5.42
CA LEU A 202 0.18 -6.38 4.60
C LEU A 202 1.43 -6.57 5.47
N CYS A 203 2.32 -7.46 5.07
CA CYS A 203 3.58 -7.71 5.79
C CYS A 203 4.53 -6.50 5.75
N GLU A 204 4.44 -5.72 4.67
CA GLU A 204 5.20 -4.51 4.42
C GLU A 204 4.22 -3.45 3.93
N GLU A 205 4.05 -2.40 4.72
CA GLU A 205 3.22 -1.25 4.36
C GLU A 205 4.14 -0.06 4.07
N GLU A 206 4.06 0.46 2.85
CA GLU A 206 4.67 1.74 2.53
C GLU A 206 3.81 2.85 3.12
N LYS A 207 4.42 3.66 3.97
CA LYS A 207 3.78 4.82 4.58
C LYS A 207 4.40 6.07 3.98
N PHE A 208 3.56 7.04 3.66
CA PHE A 208 3.99 8.34 3.23
C PHE A 208 3.58 9.36 4.28
N GLU A 209 4.53 10.22 4.68
CA GLU A 209 4.21 11.42 5.43
C GLU A 209 4.00 12.56 4.45
N VAL A 210 2.85 13.24 4.54
CA VAL A 210 2.53 14.38 3.68
C VAL A 210 2.79 15.66 4.45
N LYS A 211 3.72 16.48 3.96
CA LYS A 211 3.93 17.85 4.43
C LYS A 211 3.33 18.81 3.44
N MET A 212 2.46 19.69 3.91
CA MET A 212 1.78 20.66 3.07
C MET A 212 2.25 22.07 3.42
N LEU A 213 2.61 22.83 2.40
CA LEU A 213 2.92 24.26 2.49
C LEU A 213 1.99 25.00 1.54
N ALA A 214 1.14 25.88 2.06
CA ALA A 214 0.26 26.70 1.22
C ALA A 214 0.79 28.14 1.16
N THR A 215 0.86 28.70 -0.03
CA THR A 215 1.20 30.11 -0.29
C THR A 215 0.08 30.78 -1.05
N HIS A 216 -0.20 32.04 -0.73
CA HIS A 216 -1.29 32.79 -1.36
C HIS A 216 -0.86 33.32 -2.72
N LEU A 217 -1.64 33.03 -3.76
CA LEU A 217 -1.50 33.54 -5.13
C LEU A 217 -2.62 34.56 -5.43
N PRO A 218 -2.34 35.62 -6.21
CA PRO A 218 -3.32 36.64 -6.56
C PRO A 218 -4.33 36.21 -7.65
N ARG A 219 -4.67 34.92 -7.83
CA ARG A 219 -5.48 34.43 -8.97
C ARG A 219 -6.52 33.39 -8.57
N ILE A 220 -7.54 33.16 -9.40
CA ILE A 220 -8.69 32.25 -9.15
C ILE A 220 -8.30 30.74 -9.22
N TYR A 221 -7.02 30.42 -9.42
CA TYR A 221 -6.55 29.05 -9.63
C TYR A 221 -5.83 28.51 -8.41
N THR A 222 -6.11 27.25 -8.08
CA THR A 222 -5.35 26.51 -7.07
C THR A 222 -4.32 25.65 -7.78
N THR A 223 -3.04 25.85 -7.46
CA THR A 223 -1.97 24.97 -7.93
C THR A 223 -1.66 23.93 -6.86
N LEU A 224 -1.47 22.69 -7.28
CA LEU A 224 -1.08 21.58 -6.42
C LEU A 224 0.20 20.96 -6.97
N ASP A 225 1.29 21.10 -6.22
CA ASP A 225 2.58 20.57 -6.60
C ASP A 225 2.95 19.40 -5.69
N GLN A 226 3.28 18.26 -6.27
CA GLN A 226 3.58 17.05 -5.53
C GLN A 226 5.03 16.64 -5.75
N GLU A 227 5.83 16.60 -4.69
CA GLU A 227 7.24 16.20 -4.72
C GLU A 227 7.47 14.95 -3.87
N LEU A 228 8.22 13.96 -4.35
CA LEU A 228 8.69 12.84 -3.53
C LEU A 228 10.11 13.11 -3.01
N SER A 229 10.23 13.33 -1.71
CA SER A 229 11.51 13.27 -1.00
C SER A 229 11.81 11.82 -0.60
N GLN A 230 12.98 11.34 -1.02
CA GLN A 230 13.47 10.00 -0.70
C GLN A 230 14.38 10.09 0.52
N PRO A 231 13.99 9.60 1.71
CA PRO A 231 14.97 9.38 2.75
C PRO A 231 15.88 8.23 2.32
N ASN A 232 17.18 8.51 2.24
CA ASN A 232 18.25 7.57 1.90
C ASN A 232 18.44 6.42 2.92
N SER A 233 17.46 6.09 3.77
CA SER A 233 17.59 5.08 4.82
C SER A 233 16.90 3.77 4.44
N LYS A 234 17.61 2.93 3.69
CA LYS A 234 17.21 1.52 3.53
C LYS A 234 17.44 0.78 4.85
N VAL A 235 16.44 0.78 5.74
CA VAL A 235 16.47 0.01 6.99
C VAL A 235 16.29 -1.47 6.64
N ARG A 236 17.40 -2.20 6.53
CA ARG A 236 17.38 -3.65 6.31
C ARG A 236 17.18 -4.34 7.66
N ILE A 237 15.96 -4.79 7.96
CA ILE A 237 15.72 -5.63 9.12
C ILE A 237 16.26 -7.03 8.80
N VAL A 238 17.34 -7.39 9.48
CA VAL A 238 17.95 -8.72 9.40
C VAL A 238 17.24 -9.59 10.44
N THR A 239 16.36 -10.50 10.00
CA THR A 239 15.77 -11.50 10.88
C THR A 239 16.88 -12.39 11.45
N ASN A 240 17.01 -12.36 12.78
CA ASN A 240 18.23 -12.74 13.49
C ASN A 240 18.42 -14.24 13.77
N ILE A 241 17.75 -15.12 13.02
CA ILE A 241 18.08 -16.56 13.03
C ILE A 241 18.13 -17.04 11.59
N VAL A 242 19.18 -16.61 10.89
CA VAL A 242 19.54 -17.19 9.60
C VAL A 242 19.97 -18.63 9.87
N VAL A 243 19.57 -19.58 9.02
CA VAL A 243 20.00 -20.99 9.09
C VAL A 243 21.52 -21.12 9.27
N THR A 244 22.28 -20.17 8.74
CA THR A 244 23.73 -20.06 8.93
C THR A 244 24.15 -19.85 10.38
N VAL A 245 23.42 -19.07 11.19
CA VAL A 245 23.69 -18.86 12.62
C VAL A 245 23.41 -20.14 13.41
N VAL A 246 22.34 -20.86 13.07
CA VAL A 246 22.01 -22.15 13.70
C VAL A 246 23.08 -23.19 13.37
N LEU A 247 23.46 -23.30 12.09
CA LEU A 247 24.50 -24.22 11.64
C LEU A 247 25.88 -23.85 12.21
N ALA A 248 26.21 -22.57 12.32
CA ALA A 248 27.45 -22.11 12.93
C ALA A 248 27.49 -22.42 14.44
N SER A 249 26.37 -22.19 15.15
CA SER A 249 26.25 -22.50 16.58
C SER A 249 26.33 -24.01 16.84
N LEU A 250 25.61 -24.81 16.03
CA LEU A 250 25.64 -26.27 16.12
C LEU A 250 27.03 -26.81 15.78
N GLY A 251 27.62 -26.37 14.67
CA GLY A 251 28.96 -26.75 14.24
C GLY A 251 30.03 -26.39 15.27
N GLY A 252 29.92 -25.21 15.89
CA GLY A 252 30.81 -24.79 16.97
C GLY A 252 30.71 -25.70 18.19
N LYS A 253 29.50 -26.09 18.62
CA LYS A 253 29.30 -27.00 19.76
C LYS A 253 29.76 -28.43 19.46
N VAL A 254 29.43 -28.97 18.29
CA VAL A 254 29.87 -30.31 17.87
C VAL A 254 31.39 -30.36 17.73
N GLY A 255 31.98 -29.33 17.12
CA GLY A 255 33.42 -29.19 17.00
C GLY A 255 34.12 -29.08 18.36
N LEU A 256 33.57 -28.32 19.31
CA LEU A 256 34.13 -28.16 20.65
C LEU A 256 34.04 -29.45 21.47
N CYS A 257 32.90 -30.14 21.46
CA CYS A 257 32.67 -31.29 22.33
C CYS A 257 33.30 -32.59 21.80
N ILE A 258 33.27 -32.81 20.49
CA ILE A 258 33.64 -34.09 19.86
C ILE A 258 34.91 -33.94 19.03
N GLY A 259 35.30 -32.72 18.65
CA GLY A 259 36.35 -32.51 17.64
C GLY A 259 35.95 -32.99 16.25
N ALA A 260 34.64 -33.22 16.02
CA ALA A 260 34.12 -33.77 14.79
C ALA A 260 33.52 -32.68 13.91
N SER A 261 33.70 -32.85 12.60
CA SER A 261 33.02 -32.08 11.57
C SER A 261 32.07 -32.99 10.77
N ILE A 262 31.28 -32.40 9.87
CA ILE A 262 30.49 -33.17 8.90
C ILE A 262 31.36 -34.16 8.11
N ILE A 263 32.60 -33.79 7.78
CA ILE A 263 33.54 -34.65 7.07
C ILE A 263 33.89 -35.87 7.92
N THR A 264 34.20 -35.66 9.21
CA THR A 264 34.53 -36.73 10.16
C THR A 264 33.37 -37.71 10.33
N THR A 265 32.12 -37.21 10.33
CA THR A 265 30.93 -38.07 10.38
C THR A 265 30.80 -38.92 9.10
N LEU A 266 31.04 -38.33 7.92
CA LEU A 266 31.00 -39.05 6.65
C LEU A 266 32.10 -40.12 6.55
N GLU A 267 33.31 -39.84 7.05
CA GLU A 267 34.41 -40.80 7.11
C GLU A 267 34.08 -42.00 8.01
N LEU A 268 33.54 -41.75 9.20
CA LEU A 268 33.13 -42.81 10.12
C LEU A 268 32.04 -43.71 9.52
N LEU A 269 31.10 -43.09 8.78
CA LEU A 269 30.02 -43.80 8.11
C LEU A 269 30.57 -44.64 6.94
N GLY A 270 31.49 -44.09 6.15
CA GLY A 270 32.18 -44.82 5.09
C GLY A 270 32.99 -46.02 5.61
N PHE A 271 33.73 -45.83 6.70
CA PHE A 271 34.47 -46.91 7.35
C PHE A 271 33.55 -48.01 7.89
N SER A 272 32.43 -47.62 8.52
CA SER A 272 31.43 -48.56 9.03
C SER A 272 30.79 -49.39 7.91
N LEU A 273 30.42 -48.75 6.80
CA LEU A 273 29.89 -49.45 5.62
C LEU A 273 30.92 -50.41 5.00
N TRP A 274 32.19 -50.01 4.97
CA TRP A 274 33.28 -50.87 4.50
C TRP A 274 33.48 -52.11 5.37
N LEU A 275 33.41 -51.96 6.69
CA LEU A 275 33.47 -53.11 7.62
C LEU A 275 32.30 -54.07 7.42
N VAL A 276 31.08 -53.56 7.26
CA VAL A 276 29.89 -54.38 6.96
C VAL A 276 30.07 -55.14 5.65
N TYR A 277 30.55 -54.46 4.60
CA TYR A 277 30.85 -55.09 3.32
C TYR A 277 31.86 -56.24 3.45
N LEU A 278 32.95 -56.03 4.21
CA LEU A 278 33.94 -57.08 4.45
C LEU A 278 33.36 -58.28 5.20
N CYS A 279 32.55 -58.04 6.24
CA CYS A 279 31.87 -59.11 6.97
C CYS A 279 30.96 -59.91 6.05
N LEU A 280 30.09 -59.24 5.27
CA LEU A 280 29.20 -59.91 4.32
C LEU A 280 29.98 -60.73 3.29
N ARG A 281 31.05 -60.15 2.72
CA ARG A 281 31.91 -60.83 1.75
C ARG A 281 32.53 -62.10 2.32
N ASN A 282 33.00 -62.05 3.56
CA ASN A 282 33.63 -63.20 4.22
C ASN A 282 32.59 -64.27 4.58
N THR A 283 31.39 -63.89 5.03
CA THR A 283 30.30 -64.84 5.31
C THR A 283 29.86 -65.57 4.04
N VAL A 284 29.70 -64.85 2.92
CA VAL A 284 29.37 -65.46 1.62
C VAL A 284 30.45 -66.45 1.19
N ARG A 285 31.73 -66.09 1.34
CA ARG A 285 32.85 -66.98 1.05
C ARG A 285 32.91 -68.23 1.94
N ALA A 286 32.38 -68.18 3.15
CA ALA A 286 32.34 -69.33 4.06
C ALA A 286 31.16 -70.26 3.77
N LEU A 287 30.11 -69.76 3.10
CA LEU A 287 28.90 -70.51 2.72
C LEU A 287 29.00 -71.20 1.36
N CYS A 288 29.85 -70.68 0.46
CA CYS A 288 30.14 -71.27 -0.85
C CYS A 288 31.34 -72.21 -0.78
#